data_AF-A0A1X1ZLG9-F1
#
_entry.id   AF-A0A1X1ZLG9-F1
#
_cell.length_a   1.000
_cell.length_b   1.000
_cell.length_c   1.000
_cell.angle_alpha   90.00
_cell.angle_beta   90.00
_cell.angle_gamma   90.00
#
_symmetry.space_group_name_H-M   'P 1'
#
loop_
_entity.id
_entity.type
_entity.pdbx_description
1 polymer ?
#
loop_
_entity_poly.entity_id
_entity_poly.type
_entity_poly.pdbx_seq_one_letter_code
_entity_poly.pdbx_strand_id
1 'polypeptide(L)'
;MSTRLAVIGGGVIGLSVARRAAQAGLWVRVHRTEDPGASWVAGGMLAPHSEGWPGEERLLRLGLESLRLWREGFLDGLPPGVVTARESLVVAVDRADVADLRTVADWLSAQGHPVVWESAARDVEPLLAQGIRHGFRAPTELAVDNRAVLEALSADCERLGVGWAAPARDLSDVEADAVVIANGIDAPALWPGLPVRPVKGEVLRLRWRKGCMPLPRRVIRARVHGRQVYLVPRADGVVVGATQYEHGRDTAPVVSGVRDLLEDACAVLPALGEYELAECGAGLRPMTPDNLPLVRRLDDRTLVAAGHGRSGFLLAPWTAEQIVSELVPVGARA
;
A
#
# COMPACT_ATOMS: atom_id res chain seq x y z
N MET A 1 -8.06 -0.04 -34.95
CA MET A 1 -8.79 -0.81 -33.91
C MET A 1 -8.15 -0.47 -32.57
N SER A 2 -8.94 -0.26 -31.52
CA SER A 2 -8.37 -0.04 -30.17
C SER A 2 -7.70 -1.33 -29.68
N THR A 3 -6.48 -1.23 -29.16
CA THR A 3 -5.71 -2.37 -28.63
C THR A 3 -6.47 -3.04 -27.50
N ARG A 4 -6.63 -4.36 -27.58
CA ARG A 4 -7.25 -5.19 -26.53
C ARG A 4 -6.22 -5.58 -25.49
N LEU A 5 -6.44 -5.14 -24.26
CA LEU A 5 -5.59 -5.43 -23.10
C LEU A 5 -6.29 -6.37 -22.14
N ALA A 6 -5.64 -7.48 -21.79
CA ALA A 6 -6.03 -8.30 -20.65
C ALA A 6 -5.16 -7.98 -19.43
N VAL A 7 -5.79 -7.71 -18.29
CA VAL A 7 -5.10 -7.55 -17.01
C VAL A 7 -5.43 -8.73 -16.12
N ILE A 8 -4.43 -9.49 -15.70
CA ILE A 8 -4.64 -10.67 -14.86
C ILE A 8 -4.40 -10.28 -13.40
N GLY A 9 -5.47 -10.18 -12.61
CA GLY A 9 -5.44 -9.78 -11.20
C GLY A 9 -6.32 -8.56 -10.91
N GLY A 10 -7.24 -8.70 -9.96
CA GLY A 10 -8.17 -7.64 -9.53
C GLY A 10 -7.75 -6.87 -8.27
N GLY A 11 -6.47 -6.92 -7.89
CA GLY A 11 -5.93 -6.12 -6.78
C GLY A 11 -5.72 -4.66 -7.15
N VAL A 12 -5.20 -3.85 -6.22
CA VAL A 12 -5.00 -2.40 -6.44
C VAL A 12 -4.13 -2.12 -7.68
N ILE A 13 -3.11 -2.93 -7.94
CA ILE A 13 -2.25 -2.77 -9.12
C ILE A 13 -3.01 -3.03 -10.41
N GLY A 14 -3.67 -4.18 -10.52
CA GLY A 14 -4.42 -4.55 -11.72
C GLY A 14 -5.57 -3.59 -12.02
N LEU A 15 -6.33 -3.19 -11.00
CA LEU A 15 -7.39 -2.19 -11.15
C LEU A 15 -6.84 -0.82 -11.58
N SER A 16 -5.68 -0.40 -11.05
CA SER A 16 -5.05 0.87 -11.44
C SER A 16 -4.55 0.85 -12.89
N VAL A 17 -3.93 -0.26 -13.31
CA VAL A 17 -3.51 -0.47 -14.71
C VAL A 17 -4.74 -0.47 -15.62
N ALA A 18 -5.78 -1.21 -15.26
CA ALA A 18 -7.00 -1.32 -16.08
C ALA A 18 -7.68 0.04 -16.26
N ARG A 19 -7.86 0.78 -15.16
CA ARG A 19 -8.39 2.14 -15.16
C ARG A 19 -7.60 3.06 -16.08
N ARG A 20 -6.27 3.11 -15.90
CA ARG A 20 -5.41 4.03 -16.66
C ARG A 20 -5.33 3.66 -18.14
N ALA A 21 -5.37 2.36 -18.47
CA ALA A 21 -5.41 1.88 -19.84
C ALA A 21 -6.73 2.21 -20.53
N ALA A 22 -7.87 2.05 -19.84
CA ALA A 22 -9.17 2.44 -20.36
C ALA A 22 -9.27 3.97 -20.59
N GLN A 23 -8.73 4.78 -19.67
CA GLN A 23 -8.58 6.22 -19.86
C GLN A 23 -7.70 6.58 -21.06
N ALA A 24 -6.76 5.71 -21.46
CA ALA A 24 -5.95 5.86 -22.66
C ALA A 24 -6.64 5.35 -23.94
N GLY A 25 -7.91 4.93 -23.86
CA GLY A 25 -8.70 4.46 -24.99
C GLY A 25 -8.47 3.00 -25.38
N LEU A 26 -7.79 2.20 -24.55
CA LEU A 26 -7.66 0.76 -24.78
C LEU A 26 -8.96 0.03 -24.41
N TRP A 27 -9.24 -1.07 -25.10
CA TRP A 27 -10.30 -1.99 -24.70
C TRP A 27 -9.75 -2.95 -23.65
N VAL A 28 -10.25 -2.89 -22.42
CA VAL A 28 -9.65 -3.60 -21.28
C VAL A 28 -10.58 -4.67 -20.75
N ARG A 29 -10.02 -5.84 -20.44
CA ARG A 29 -10.66 -6.91 -19.68
C ARG A 29 -9.81 -7.32 -18.49
N VAL A 30 -10.39 -7.36 -17.30
CA VAL A 30 -9.71 -7.78 -16.07
C VAL A 30 -10.14 -9.19 -15.69
N HIS A 31 -9.18 -10.10 -15.62
CA HIS A 31 -9.35 -11.47 -15.14
C HIS A 31 -9.11 -11.49 -13.62
N ARG A 32 -10.16 -11.69 -12.82
CA ARG A 32 -10.07 -11.63 -11.35
C ARG A 32 -10.87 -12.73 -10.67
N THR A 33 -10.44 -13.06 -9.45
CA THR A 33 -11.27 -13.84 -8.50
C THR A 33 -12.13 -12.87 -7.68
N GLU A 34 -13.19 -13.39 -7.07
CA GLU A 34 -13.98 -12.69 -6.05
C GLU A 34 -13.29 -12.72 -4.68
N ASP A 35 -12.34 -13.64 -4.47
CA ASP A 35 -11.62 -13.75 -3.20
C ASP A 35 -10.68 -12.55 -2.97
N PRO A 36 -10.75 -11.91 -1.80
CA PRO A 36 -9.91 -10.76 -1.49
C PRO A 36 -8.43 -11.17 -1.34
N GLY A 37 -7.56 -10.47 -2.06
CA GLY A 37 -6.10 -10.62 -1.94
C GLY A 37 -5.46 -9.65 -0.94
N ALA A 38 -4.13 -9.51 -1.02
CA ALA A 38 -3.34 -8.65 -0.13
C ALA A 38 -3.82 -7.19 -0.07
N SER A 39 -4.38 -6.65 -1.16
CA SER A 39 -4.92 -5.29 -1.19
C SER A 39 -6.07 -5.06 -0.21
N TRP A 40 -6.86 -6.09 0.11
CA TRP A 40 -7.98 -5.99 1.04
C TRP A 40 -7.55 -5.90 2.51
N VAL A 41 -6.37 -6.45 2.82
CA VAL A 41 -5.79 -6.48 4.18
C VAL A 41 -4.87 -5.29 4.44
N ALA A 42 -4.26 -4.71 3.41
CA ALA A 42 -3.23 -3.67 3.53
C ALA A 42 -3.63 -2.47 4.40
N GLY A 43 -2.63 -1.84 5.05
CA GLY A 43 -2.83 -0.65 5.88
C GLY A 43 -3.20 0.63 5.12
N GLY A 44 -2.91 0.72 3.82
CA GLY A 44 -3.26 1.88 2.99
C GLY A 44 -2.41 3.14 3.22
N MET A 45 -1.20 3.00 3.78
CA MET A 45 -0.26 4.14 3.90
C MET A 45 0.35 4.47 2.55
N LEU A 46 0.46 5.77 2.24
CA LEU A 46 1.14 6.31 1.07
C LEU A 46 2.35 7.11 1.57
N ALA A 47 3.34 6.40 2.13
CA ALA A 47 4.30 6.97 3.08
C ALA A 47 5.79 6.74 2.72
N PRO A 48 6.28 7.26 1.58
CA PRO A 48 7.66 7.04 1.14
C PRO A 48 8.75 7.59 2.07
N HIS A 49 8.49 8.69 2.79
CA HIS A 49 9.44 9.25 3.76
C HIS A 49 9.47 8.38 5.00
N SER A 50 8.31 8.13 5.59
CA SER A 50 8.21 7.40 6.85
C SER A 50 8.69 5.97 6.69
N GLU A 51 8.40 5.31 5.55
CA GLU A 51 8.79 3.91 5.27
C GLU A 51 10.21 3.73 4.75
N GLY A 52 10.91 4.82 4.42
CA GLY A 52 12.24 4.79 3.86
C GLY A 52 13.32 4.42 4.88
N TRP A 53 14.39 3.81 4.38
CA TRP A 53 15.57 3.43 5.14
C TRP A 53 16.85 3.61 4.28
N PRO A 54 18.02 3.91 4.89
CA PRO A 54 19.28 3.94 4.16
C PRO A 54 19.51 2.71 3.27
N GLY A 55 19.88 2.93 2.00
CA GLY A 55 20.02 1.87 1.00
C GLY A 55 18.76 1.59 0.16
N GLU A 56 17.63 2.26 0.46
CA GLU A 56 16.39 2.15 -0.31
C GLU A 56 16.15 3.37 -1.23
N GLU A 57 17.21 4.06 -1.69
CA GLU A 57 17.09 5.32 -2.46
C GLU A 57 16.24 5.17 -3.72
N ARG A 58 16.33 4.01 -4.39
CA ARG A 58 15.51 3.72 -5.58
C ARG A 58 14.04 3.57 -5.22
N LEU A 59 13.72 2.88 -4.13
CA LEU A 59 12.33 2.74 -3.67
C LEU A 59 11.76 4.08 -3.21
N LEU A 60 12.54 4.90 -2.50
CA LEU A 60 12.17 6.26 -2.12
C LEU A 60 11.80 7.08 -3.35
N ARG A 61 12.65 7.10 -4.40
CA ARG A 61 12.41 7.86 -5.63
C ARG A 61 11.11 7.44 -6.32
N LEU A 62 10.89 6.13 -6.47
CA LEU A 62 9.66 5.59 -7.05
C LEU A 62 8.42 5.95 -6.21
N GLY A 63 8.55 5.84 -4.89
CA GLY A 63 7.50 6.16 -3.94
C GLY A 63 7.10 7.63 -3.97
N LEU A 64 8.08 8.54 -4.03
CA LEU A 64 7.85 9.98 -4.12
C LEU A 64 7.17 10.38 -5.43
N GLU A 65 7.60 9.82 -6.55
CA GLU A 65 6.96 10.08 -7.84
C GLU A 65 5.53 9.55 -7.86
N SER A 66 5.29 8.36 -7.31
CA SER A 66 3.94 7.81 -7.20
C SER A 66 3.06 8.61 -6.23
N LEU A 67 3.63 9.12 -5.12
CA LEU A 67 2.92 10.01 -4.19
C LEU A 67 2.52 11.33 -4.87
N ARG A 68 3.36 11.88 -5.76
CA ARG A 68 3.01 13.04 -6.59
C ARG A 68 1.79 12.74 -7.46
N LEU A 69 1.77 11.59 -8.14
CA LEU A 69 0.63 11.15 -8.96
C LEU A 69 -0.66 10.96 -8.14
N TRP A 70 -0.54 10.42 -6.91
CA TRP A 70 -1.65 10.35 -5.96
C TRP A 70 -2.26 11.73 -5.68
N ARG A 71 -1.43 12.77 -5.56
CA ARG A 71 -1.86 14.13 -5.21
C ARG A 71 -2.41 14.92 -6.40
N GLU A 72 -1.93 14.65 -7.61
CA GLU A 72 -2.19 15.49 -8.78
C GLU A 72 -3.27 14.99 -9.73
N GLY A 73 -3.64 13.70 -9.69
CA GLY A 73 -4.72 13.23 -10.58
C GLY A 73 -5.23 11.81 -10.35
N PHE A 74 -4.50 10.94 -9.67
CA PHE A 74 -4.99 9.57 -9.45
C PHE A 74 -6.27 9.52 -8.60
N LEU A 75 -6.47 10.50 -7.71
CA LEU A 75 -7.69 10.63 -6.91
C LEU A 75 -8.89 11.18 -7.70
N ASP A 76 -8.70 11.71 -8.91
CA ASP A 76 -9.78 12.33 -9.68
C ASP A 76 -10.87 11.31 -9.97
N GLY A 77 -12.12 11.67 -9.71
CA GLY A 77 -13.26 10.77 -9.91
C GLY A 77 -13.43 9.68 -8.85
N LEU A 78 -12.53 9.58 -7.86
CA LEU A 78 -12.71 8.75 -6.66
C LEU A 78 -13.42 9.55 -5.55
N PRO A 79 -14.19 8.90 -4.65
CA PRO A 79 -14.84 9.59 -3.54
C PRO A 79 -13.82 10.28 -2.61
N PRO A 80 -14.08 11.49 -2.10
CA PRO A 80 -13.12 12.21 -1.24
C PRO A 80 -12.82 11.46 0.06
N GLY A 81 -13.77 10.64 0.55
CA GLY A 81 -13.64 9.84 1.76
C GLY A 81 -12.62 8.70 1.67
N VAL A 82 -12.05 8.43 0.49
CA VAL A 82 -10.98 7.43 0.37
C VAL A 82 -9.69 7.87 1.04
N VAL A 83 -9.43 9.17 1.20
CA VAL A 83 -8.23 9.69 1.89
C VAL A 83 -8.54 9.82 3.38
N THR A 84 -7.79 9.11 4.21
CA THR A 84 -8.03 9.00 5.65
C THR A 84 -7.04 9.80 6.50
N ALA A 85 -5.86 10.11 5.96
CA ALA A 85 -4.88 10.99 6.58
C ALA A 85 -4.09 11.77 5.53
N ARG A 86 -3.55 12.93 5.93
CA ARG A 86 -2.75 13.82 5.08
C ARG A 86 -1.38 14.16 5.66
N GLU A 87 -0.94 13.39 6.65
CA GLU A 87 0.41 13.43 7.19
C GLU A 87 0.69 12.13 7.94
N SER A 88 1.98 11.85 8.12
CA SER A 88 2.46 10.82 9.03
C SER A 88 3.29 11.45 10.15
N LEU A 89 3.24 10.83 11.33
CA LEU A 89 4.09 11.10 12.47
C LEU A 89 4.81 9.80 12.85
N VAL A 90 6.13 9.79 12.73
CA VAL A 90 6.97 8.68 13.19
C VAL A 90 7.51 9.05 14.57
N VAL A 91 7.29 8.19 15.57
CA VAL A 91 7.62 8.46 16.97
C VAL A 91 8.58 7.42 17.54
N ALA A 92 9.37 7.85 18.52
CA ALA A 92 10.27 7.00 19.29
C ALA A 92 9.65 6.66 20.64
N VAL A 93 9.62 5.37 20.99
CA VAL A 93 9.03 4.87 22.24
C VAL A 93 10.11 4.77 23.32
N ASP A 94 11.36 4.52 22.94
CA ASP A 94 12.53 4.58 23.81
C ASP A 94 13.69 5.41 23.22
N ARG A 95 14.84 5.43 23.92
CA ARG A 95 16.04 6.19 23.49
C ARG A 95 16.72 5.60 22.25
N ALA A 96 16.70 4.28 22.08
CA ALA A 96 17.29 3.65 20.91
C ALA A 96 16.47 4.03 19.66
N ASP A 97 15.15 4.06 19.77
CA ASP A 97 14.26 4.48 18.69
C ASP A 97 14.54 5.93 18.24
N VAL A 98 14.96 6.82 19.15
CA VAL A 98 15.34 8.21 18.79
C VAL A 98 16.54 8.23 17.84
N ALA A 99 17.51 7.34 18.03
CA ALA A 99 18.69 7.27 17.15
C ALA A 99 18.29 6.76 15.76
N ASP A 100 17.38 5.80 15.68
CA ASP A 100 16.83 5.31 14.40
C ASP A 100 16.05 6.42 13.68
N LEU A 101 15.22 7.18 14.39
CA LEU A 101 14.50 8.32 13.81
C LEU A 101 15.45 9.36 13.21
N ARG A 102 16.54 9.68 13.91
CA ARG A 102 17.55 10.62 13.41
C ARG A 102 18.24 10.08 12.18
N THR A 103 18.61 8.81 12.18
CA THR A 103 19.22 8.14 11.03
C THR A 103 18.34 8.27 9.79
N VAL A 104 17.03 8.00 9.92
CA VAL A 104 16.08 8.15 8.81
C VAL A 104 15.92 9.61 8.40
N ALA A 105 15.77 10.54 9.35
CA ALA A 105 15.59 11.95 9.06
C ALA A 105 16.82 12.57 8.35
N ASP A 106 18.02 12.24 8.81
CA ASP A 106 19.28 12.70 8.21
C ASP A 106 19.47 12.12 6.81
N TRP A 107 19.18 10.84 6.63
CA TRP A 107 19.23 10.20 5.31
C TRP A 107 18.22 10.83 4.34
N LEU A 108 16.96 11.02 4.74
CA LEU A 108 15.94 11.69 3.91
C LEU A 108 16.37 13.11 3.53
N SER A 109 16.92 13.86 4.50
CA SER A 109 17.46 15.20 4.26
C SER A 109 18.59 15.18 3.22
N ALA A 110 19.51 14.21 3.32
CA ALA A 110 20.59 14.02 2.34
C ALA A 110 20.08 13.65 0.93
N GLN A 111 18.89 13.06 0.82
CA GLN A 111 18.22 12.82 -0.46
C GLN A 111 17.42 14.03 -0.98
N GLY A 112 17.41 15.17 -0.26
CA GLY A 112 16.66 16.38 -0.64
C GLY A 112 15.21 16.40 -0.16
N HIS A 113 14.85 15.53 0.79
CA HIS A 113 13.48 15.38 1.28
C HIS A 113 13.41 15.54 2.82
N PRO A 114 13.73 16.73 3.36
CA PRO A 114 13.76 16.93 4.80
C PRO A 114 12.37 16.74 5.44
N VAL A 115 12.36 16.07 6.58
CA VAL A 115 11.17 15.90 7.44
C VAL A 115 11.17 16.92 8.58
N VAL A 116 10.01 17.18 9.17
CA VAL A 116 9.88 18.12 10.29
C VAL A 116 10.21 17.38 11.59
N TRP A 117 11.35 17.67 12.20
CA TRP A 117 11.70 17.11 13.50
C TRP A 117 10.77 17.65 14.60
N GLU A 118 10.27 16.77 15.46
CA GLU A 118 9.38 17.09 16.56
C GLU A 118 10.02 16.73 17.89
N SER A 119 10.35 17.74 18.70
CA SER A 119 10.86 17.57 20.07
C SER A 119 9.76 17.41 21.12
N ALA A 120 8.51 17.70 20.74
CA ALA A 120 7.31 17.59 21.55
C ALA A 120 6.19 16.92 20.75
N ALA A 121 6.39 15.65 20.36
CA ALA A 121 5.45 14.90 19.53
C ALA A 121 4.01 14.84 20.09
N ARG A 122 3.86 14.98 21.41
CA ARG A 122 2.54 15.06 22.08
C ARG A 122 1.78 16.36 21.82
N ASP A 123 2.46 17.45 21.49
CA ASP A 123 1.79 18.68 21.06
C ASP A 123 1.16 18.50 19.67
N VAL A 124 1.75 17.62 18.86
CA VAL A 124 1.22 17.21 17.56
C VAL A 124 0.08 16.20 17.73
N GLU A 125 0.32 15.13 18.48
CA GLU A 125 -0.65 14.06 18.78
C GLU A 125 -0.81 13.85 20.30
N PRO A 126 -1.79 14.53 20.93
CA PRO A 126 -1.94 14.53 22.40
C PRO A 126 -2.21 13.18 23.04
N LEU A 127 -2.74 12.22 22.27
CA LEU A 127 -3.10 10.89 22.75
C LEU A 127 -1.93 9.91 22.82
N LEU A 128 -0.74 10.30 22.35
CA LEU A 128 0.47 9.50 22.52
C LEU A 128 0.77 9.25 23.99
N ALA A 129 1.35 8.07 24.29
CA ALA A 129 1.81 7.71 25.61
C ALA A 129 2.78 8.77 26.19
N GLN A 130 2.73 8.98 27.51
CA GLN A 130 3.47 10.06 28.17
C GLN A 130 4.99 10.01 27.97
N GLY A 131 5.56 8.82 27.76
CA GLY A 131 6.98 8.61 27.52
C GLY A 131 7.45 9.05 26.12
N ILE A 132 6.53 9.15 25.16
CA ILE A 132 6.84 9.50 23.77
C ILE A 132 7.00 11.01 23.66
N ARG A 133 8.24 11.44 23.40
CA ARG A 133 8.59 12.87 23.30
C ARG A 133 9.04 13.27 21.91
N HIS A 134 9.77 12.39 21.23
CA HIS A 134 10.45 12.70 19.98
C HIS A 134 9.81 11.98 18.80
N GLY A 135 9.82 12.67 17.67
CA GLY A 135 9.33 12.15 16.40
C GLY A 135 9.83 12.97 15.23
N PHE A 136 9.42 12.59 14.03
CA PHE A 136 9.41 13.49 12.88
C PHE A 136 8.06 13.38 12.16
N ARG A 137 7.65 14.46 11.51
CA ARG A 137 6.47 14.51 10.65
C ARG A 137 6.84 14.56 9.19
N ALA A 138 6.06 13.83 8.40
CA ALA A 138 6.07 13.89 6.95
C ALA A 138 4.74 14.49 6.47
N PRO A 139 4.66 15.84 6.30
CA PRO A 139 3.40 16.54 6.01
C PRO A 139 2.88 16.35 4.58
N THR A 140 3.69 15.74 3.71
CA THR A 140 3.32 15.48 2.31
C THR A 140 2.69 14.11 2.11
N GLU A 141 2.83 13.21 3.07
CA GLU A 141 2.33 11.83 2.99
C GLU A 141 0.83 11.76 3.15
N LEU A 142 0.24 10.69 2.65
CA LEU A 142 -1.19 10.43 2.72
C LEU A 142 -1.44 9.04 3.32
N ALA A 143 -2.68 8.79 3.72
CA ALA A 143 -3.20 7.44 3.84
C ALA A 143 -4.57 7.36 3.21
N VAL A 144 -4.93 6.15 2.80
CA VAL A 144 -6.20 5.83 2.19
C VAL A 144 -6.90 4.68 2.91
N ASP A 145 -8.22 4.64 2.81
CA ASP A 145 -8.97 3.43 3.07
C ASP A 145 -8.76 2.46 1.90
N ASN A 146 -8.00 1.42 2.17
CA ASN A 146 -7.62 0.41 1.19
C ASN A 146 -8.84 -0.27 0.54
N ARG A 147 -9.94 -0.49 1.28
CA ARG A 147 -11.15 -1.14 0.77
C ARG A 147 -11.96 -0.16 -0.08
N ALA A 148 -12.17 1.05 0.43
CA ALA A 148 -12.88 2.09 -0.32
C ALA A 148 -12.17 2.43 -1.65
N VAL A 149 -10.83 2.41 -1.69
CA VAL A 149 -10.07 2.57 -2.94
C VAL A 149 -10.34 1.42 -3.91
N LEU A 150 -10.34 0.16 -3.46
CA LEU A 150 -10.61 -0.99 -4.35
C LEU A 150 -12.02 -0.95 -4.95
N GLU A 151 -13.01 -0.60 -4.13
CA GLU A 151 -14.40 -0.43 -4.55
C GLU A 151 -14.52 0.72 -5.54
N ALA A 152 -13.93 1.88 -5.23
CA ALA A 152 -13.97 3.06 -6.10
C ALA A 152 -13.23 2.84 -7.43
N LEU A 153 -12.08 2.15 -7.43
CA LEU A 153 -11.38 1.78 -8.66
C LEU A 153 -12.18 0.79 -9.50
N SER A 154 -12.84 -0.19 -8.87
CA SER A 154 -13.70 -1.15 -9.59
C SER A 154 -14.89 -0.44 -10.24
N ALA A 155 -15.58 0.42 -9.49
CA ALA A 155 -16.71 1.20 -10.01
C ALA A 155 -16.25 2.14 -11.14
N ASP A 156 -15.07 2.77 -11.03
CA ASP A 156 -14.56 3.63 -12.10
C ASP A 156 -14.17 2.83 -13.35
N CYS A 157 -13.59 1.63 -13.18
CA CYS A 157 -13.35 0.71 -14.30
C CYS A 157 -14.64 0.37 -15.05
N GLU A 158 -15.74 0.09 -14.33
CA GLU A 158 -17.05 -0.16 -14.94
C GLU A 158 -17.58 1.05 -15.72
N ARG A 159 -17.46 2.25 -15.16
CA ARG A 159 -17.83 3.50 -15.87
C ARG A 159 -17.04 3.69 -17.15
N LEU A 160 -15.78 3.29 -17.15
CA LEU A 160 -14.87 3.36 -18.31
C LEU A 160 -15.08 2.21 -19.31
N GLY A 161 -16.01 1.28 -19.06
CA GLY A 161 -16.32 0.16 -19.94
C GLY A 161 -15.35 -1.01 -19.86
N VAL A 162 -14.56 -1.12 -18.77
CA VAL A 162 -13.69 -2.27 -18.52
C VAL A 162 -14.55 -3.51 -18.30
N GLY A 163 -14.25 -4.59 -19.03
CA GLY A 163 -14.94 -5.88 -18.87
C GLY A 163 -14.35 -6.74 -17.76
N TRP A 164 -15.19 -7.55 -17.12
CA TRP A 164 -14.76 -8.53 -16.12
C TRP A 164 -14.71 -9.94 -16.72
N ALA A 165 -13.75 -10.76 -16.29
CA ALA A 165 -13.64 -12.16 -16.66
C ALA A 165 -13.16 -13.02 -15.49
N ALA A 166 -13.44 -14.33 -15.58
CA ALA A 166 -12.96 -15.31 -14.63
C ALA A 166 -11.41 -15.34 -14.58
N PRO A 167 -10.81 -15.80 -13.46
CA PRO A 167 -9.36 -15.90 -13.33
C PRO A 167 -8.75 -16.71 -14.48
N ALA A 168 -7.69 -16.18 -15.10
CA ALA A 168 -6.90 -16.92 -16.08
C ALA A 168 -5.92 -17.86 -15.36
N ARG A 169 -5.85 -19.11 -15.83
CA ARG A 169 -4.88 -20.12 -15.33
C ARG A 169 -3.68 -20.29 -16.26
N ASP A 170 -3.87 -19.95 -17.54
CA ASP A 170 -2.82 -19.93 -18.56
C ASP A 170 -2.99 -18.65 -19.40
N LEU A 171 -1.87 -18.11 -19.88
CA LEU A 171 -1.85 -16.94 -20.75
C LEU A 171 -2.25 -17.30 -22.20
N SER A 172 -2.18 -18.57 -22.60
CA SER A 172 -2.66 -19.06 -23.89
C SER A 172 -4.16 -18.87 -24.07
N ASP A 173 -4.91 -18.95 -22.97
CA ASP A 173 -6.39 -18.91 -22.96
C ASP A 173 -6.94 -17.49 -23.00
N VAL A 174 -6.07 -16.48 -22.96
CA VAL A 174 -6.44 -15.07 -22.83
C VAL A 174 -6.43 -14.39 -24.20
N GLU A 175 -7.59 -14.22 -24.81
CA GLU A 175 -7.68 -13.51 -26.10
C GLU A 175 -7.51 -11.99 -25.94
N ALA A 176 -6.29 -11.50 -26.16
CA ALA A 176 -5.93 -10.09 -26.13
C ALA A 176 -4.66 -9.80 -26.94
N ASP A 177 -4.53 -8.56 -27.43
CA ASP A 177 -3.37 -8.11 -28.19
C ASP A 177 -2.16 -7.86 -27.26
N ALA A 178 -2.42 -7.48 -26.00
CA ALA A 178 -1.43 -7.40 -24.93
C ALA A 178 -1.98 -7.95 -23.60
N VAL A 179 -1.09 -8.44 -22.74
CA VAL A 179 -1.42 -9.00 -21.41
C VAL A 179 -0.54 -8.38 -20.33
N VAL A 180 -1.13 -8.05 -19.17
CA VAL A 180 -0.41 -7.60 -17.97
C VAL A 180 -0.65 -8.58 -16.83
N ILE A 181 0.41 -9.22 -16.36
CA ILE A 181 0.41 -10.09 -15.17
C ILE A 181 0.47 -9.21 -13.92
N ALA A 182 -0.63 -9.13 -13.17
CA ALA A 182 -0.79 -8.32 -11.96
C ALA A 182 -1.47 -9.09 -10.80
N ASN A 183 -1.38 -10.43 -10.82
CA ASN A 183 -2.02 -11.34 -9.86
C ASN A 183 -1.17 -11.58 -8.60
N GLY A 184 -0.35 -10.62 -8.21
CA GLY A 184 0.37 -10.62 -6.93
C GLY A 184 1.33 -11.80 -6.77
N ILE A 185 1.16 -12.56 -5.67
CA ILE A 185 2.04 -13.70 -5.33
C ILE A 185 1.92 -14.86 -6.32
N ASP A 186 0.86 -14.87 -7.15
CA ASP A 186 0.58 -15.93 -8.11
C ASP A 186 1.16 -15.64 -9.50
N ALA A 187 1.86 -14.50 -9.66
CA ALA A 187 2.54 -14.16 -10.91
C ALA A 187 3.51 -15.26 -11.41
N PRO A 188 4.30 -15.94 -10.56
CA PRO A 188 5.17 -17.03 -11.00
C PRO A 188 4.44 -18.25 -11.59
N ALA A 189 3.14 -18.42 -11.29
CA ALA A 189 2.35 -19.52 -11.87
C ALA A 189 2.02 -19.27 -13.36
N LEU A 190 1.88 -18.00 -13.77
CA LEU A 190 1.64 -17.61 -15.16
C LEU A 190 2.95 -17.36 -15.92
N TRP A 191 4.02 -17.02 -15.22
CA TRP A 191 5.34 -16.83 -15.80
C TRP A 191 6.44 -17.41 -14.89
N PRO A 192 6.82 -18.67 -15.11
CA PRO A 192 7.87 -19.32 -14.33
C PRO A 192 9.18 -18.52 -14.36
N GLY A 193 9.85 -18.43 -13.20
CA GLY A 193 11.12 -17.70 -13.04
C GLY A 193 10.99 -16.26 -12.54
N LEU A 194 9.78 -15.73 -12.37
CA LEU A 194 9.60 -14.46 -11.65
C LEU A 194 9.98 -14.64 -10.16
N PRO A 195 10.89 -13.81 -9.61
CA PRO A 195 11.36 -13.95 -8.23
C PRO A 195 10.37 -13.29 -7.24
N VAL A 196 9.11 -13.71 -7.27
CA VAL A 196 8.07 -13.20 -6.36
C VAL A 196 7.76 -14.28 -5.32
N ARG A 197 7.79 -13.89 -4.04
CA ARG A 197 7.49 -14.78 -2.92
C ARG A 197 6.44 -14.18 -1.99
N PRO A 198 5.59 -15.01 -1.35
CA PRO A 198 4.63 -14.53 -0.37
C PRO A 198 5.33 -14.17 0.95
N VAL A 199 4.99 -13.00 1.50
CA VAL A 199 5.32 -12.63 2.87
C VAL A 199 4.03 -12.28 3.60
N LYS A 200 3.71 -13.06 4.62
CA LYS A 200 2.51 -12.88 5.43
C LYS A 200 2.66 -11.63 6.30
N GLY A 201 1.62 -10.81 6.33
CA GLY A 201 1.48 -9.73 7.29
C GLY A 201 0.09 -9.69 7.87
N GLU A 202 0.00 -9.70 9.20
CA GLU A 202 -1.24 -9.59 9.94
C GLU A 202 -1.56 -8.13 10.23
N VAL A 203 -2.84 -7.81 10.20
CA VAL A 203 -3.40 -6.48 10.42
C VAL A 203 -4.64 -6.63 11.28
N LEU A 204 -4.80 -5.74 12.25
CA LEU A 204 -5.99 -5.64 13.09
C LEU A 204 -6.78 -4.40 12.68
N ARG A 205 -8.11 -4.48 12.81
CA ARG A 205 -8.99 -3.30 12.71
C ARG A 205 -9.66 -3.10 14.05
N LEU A 206 -9.37 -1.96 14.66
CA LEU A 206 -9.96 -1.54 15.91
C LEU A 206 -11.07 -0.55 15.61
N ARG A 207 -12.30 -0.83 16.04
CA ARG A 207 -13.44 0.07 15.85
C ARG A 207 -13.61 0.95 17.08
N TRP A 208 -13.84 2.23 16.86
CA TRP A 208 -14.12 3.19 17.92
C TRP A 208 -15.43 2.84 18.63
N ARG A 209 -15.43 2.92 19.97
CA ARG A 209 -16.65 2.75 20.78
C ARG A 209 -17.06 4.06 21.41
N LYS A 210 -18.37 4.23 21.62
CA LYS A 210 -18.93 5.39 22.30
C LYS A 210 -18.31 5.52 23.70
N GLY A 211 -17.70 6.68 23.97
CA GLY A 211 -17.04 6.99 25.24
C GLY A 211 -15.51 6.82 25.22
N CYS A 212 -14.93 6.25 24.17
CA CYS A 212 -13.48 6.21 23.99
C CYS A 212 -12.91 7.57 23.57
N MET A 213 -11.62 7.78 23.84
CA MET A 213 -10.87 8.91 23.28
C MET A 213 -10.96 8.92 21.74
N PRO A 214 -10.90 10.11 21.11
CA PRO A 214 -11.11 10.23 19.67
C PRO A 214 -10.01 9.53 18.86
N LEU A 215 -10.31 9.33 17.58
CA LEU A 215 -9.38 8.76 16.60
C LEU A 215 -8.15 9.66 16.40
N PRO A 216 -6.96 9.09 16.16
CA PRO A 216 -5.82 9.87 15.67
C PRO A 216 -6.17 10.49 14.32
N ARG A 217 -5.65 11.68 14.04
CA ARG A 217 -5.94 12.41 12.78
C ARG A 217 -4.92 12.15 11.67
N ARG A 218 -3.88 11.39 11.99
CA ARG A 218 -2.70 11.16 11.15
C ARG A 218 -2.27 9.71 11.24
N VAL A 219 -1.45 9.29 10.29
CA VAL A 219 -0.74 8.02 10.43
C VAL A 219 0.27 8.16 11.56
N ILE A 220 0.27 7.23 12.50
CA ILE A 220 1.31 7.15 13.53
C ILE A 220 2.14 5.90 13.24
N ARG A 221 3.46 6.04 13.27
CA ARG A 221 4.39 4.91 13.14
C ARG A 221 5.37 4.91 14.29
N ALA A 222 5.73 3.73 14.75
CA ALA A 222 6.70 3.57 15.82
C ALA A 222 7.46 2.26 15.66
N ARG A 223 8.58 2.18 16.39
CA ARG A 223 9.22 0.91 16.74
C ARG A 223 8.96 0.67 18.23
N VAL A 224 8.53 -0.53 18.59
CA VAL A 224 8.27 -0.93 19.98
C VAL A 224 9.02 -2.24 20.20
N HIS A 225 9.99 -2.24 21.12
CA HIS A 225 10.84 -3.42 21.39
C HIS A 225 11.45 -4.04 20.12
N GLY A 226 11.88 -3.19 19.18
CA GLY A 226 12.44 -3.64 17.92
C GLY A 226 11.43 -4.13 16.88
N ARG A 227 10.12 -4.07 17.12
CA ARG A 227 9.06 -4.40 16.15
C ARG A 227 8.44 -3.13 15.57
N GLN A 228 8.05 -3.17 14.31
CA GLN A 228 7.38 -2.06 13.64
C GLN A 228 5.87 -2.09 13.92
N VAL A 229 5.30 -0.94 14.26
CA VAL A 229 3.86 -0.75 14.35
C VAL A 229 3.45 0.54 13.63
N TYR A 230 2.31 0.48 12.96
CA TYR A 230 1.63 1.61 12.36
C TYR A 230 0.17 1.64 12.82
N LEU A 231 -0.36 2.85 12.97
CA LEU A 231 -1.74 3.16 13.30
C LEU A 231 -2.27 4.05 12.17
N VAL A 232 -3.16 3.51 11.34
CA VAL A 232 -3.75 4.25 10.22
C VAL A 232 -5.21 4.56 10.54
N PRO A 233 -5.60 5.84 10.64
CA PRO A 233 -6.98 6.18 10.93
C PRO A 233 -7.92 5.71 9.82
N ARG A 234 -9.16 5.45 10.21
CA ARG A 234 -10.32 5.14 9.37
C ARG A 234 -11.51 5.96 9.86
N ALA A 235 -12.59 5.99 9.08
CA ALA A 235 -13.79 6.74 9.46
C ALA A 235 -14.42 6.21 10.77
N ASP A 236 -14.31 4.90 11.03
CA ASP A 236 -14.93 4.21 12.16
C ASP A 236 -13.92 3.69 13.20
N GLY A 237 -12.63 3.94 13.02
CA GLY A 237 -11.61 3.20 13.76
C GLY A 237 -10.18 3.45 13.35
N VAL A 238 -9.32 2.48 13.67
CA VAL A 238 -7.89 2.48 13.38
C VAL A 238 -7.48 1.11 12.85
N VAL A 239 -6.68 1.12 11.79
CA VAL A 239 -5.97 -0.08 11.33
C VAL A 239 -4.62 -0.15 12.02
N VAL A 240 -4.34 -1.27 12.67
CA VAL A 240 -3.08 -1.55 13.35
C VAL A 240 -2.32 -2.60 12.55
N GLY A 241 -1.07 -2.33 12.21
CA GLY A 241 -0.25 -3.33 11.57
C GLY A 241 1.24 -2.99 11.60
N ALA A 242 2.10 -3.83 11.05
CA ALA A 242 1.76 -5.20 10.67
C ALA A 242 2.93 -6.11 10.99
N THR A 243 2.61 -7.37 11.27
CA THR A 243 3.62 -8.42 11.38
C THR A 243 4.26 -8.72 10.02
N GLN A 244 5.33 -9.51 10.05
CA GLN A 244 6.02 -9.97 8.85
C GLN A 244 6.56 -11.39 9.07
N TYR A 245 6.01 -12.37 8.35
CA TYR A 245 6.43 -13.76 8.44
C TYR A 245 6.63 -14.39 7.07
N GLU A 246 7.64 -15.26 6.99
CA GLU A 246 7.88 -16.12 5.83
C GLU A 246 7.35 -17.51 6.14
N HIS A 247 6.05 -17.72 5.90
CA HIS A 247 5.36 -18.97 6.23
C HIS A 247 4.54 -19.51 5.06
N GLY A 248 5.13 -19.50 3.86
CA GLY A 248 4.48 -19.95 2.64
C GLY A 248 3.19 -19.17 2.35
N ARG A 249 2.08 -19.87 2.19
CA ARG A 249 0.76 -19.29 1.84
C ARG A 249 -0.22 -19.24 3.01
N ASP A 250 0.24 -19.46 4.24
CA ASP A 250 -0.62 -19.37 5.41
C ASP A 250 -1.14 -17.94 5.63
N THR A 251 -2.45 -17.82 5.84
CA THR A 251 -3.15 -16.56 6.12
C THR A 251 -3.90 -16.59 7.44
N ALA A 252 -3.72 -17.63 8.27
CA ALA A 252 -4.36 -17.70 9.58
C ALA A 252 -3.63 -16.79 10.58
N PRO A 253 -4.26 -15.74 11.16
CA PRO A 253 -3.59 -14.94 12.17
C PRO A 253 -3.17 -15.77 13.39
N VAL A 254 -1.97 -15.54 13.91
CA VAL A 254 -1.47 -16.26 15.09
C VAL A 254 -1.64 -15.44 16.38
N VAL A 255 -1.90 -16.13 17.50
CA VAL A 255 -2.14 -15.51 18.81
C VAL A 255 -1.04 -14.54 19.21
N SER A 256 0.24 -14.93 19.02
CA SER A 256 1.38 -14.07 19.35
C SER A 256 1.40 -12.80 18.50
N GLY A 257 1.11 -12.90 17.21
CA GLY A 257 1.08 -11.74 16.30
C GLY A 257 -0.03 -10.76 16.66
N VAL A 258 -1.22 -11.25 17.00
CA VAL A 258 -2.33 -10.41 17.48
C VAL A 258 -1.97 -9.72 18.80
N ARG A 259 -1.44 -10.49 19.77
CA ARG A 259 -1.03 -9.95 21.07
C ARG A 259 0.03 -8.86 20.91
N ASP A 260 1.10 -9.15 20.17
CA ASP A 260 2.21 -8.22 19.99
C ASP A 260 1.75 -6.93 19.29
N LEU A 261 0.87 -7.01 18.27
CA LEU A 261 0.30 -5.82 17.62
C LEU A 261 -0.56 -4.98 18.58
N LEU A 262 -1.36 -5.61 19.44
CA LEU A 262 -2.18 -4.89 20.43
C LEU A 262 -1.32 -4.24 21.52
N GLU A 263 -0.32 -4.96 22.01
CA GLU A 263 0.65 -4.45 22.99
C GLU A 263 1.41 -3.25 22.41
N ASP A 264 1.95 -3.37 21.20
CA ASP A 264 2.71 -2.31 20.54
C ASP A 264 1.82 -1.09 20.24
N ALA A 265 0.58 -1.30 19.79
CA ALA A 265 -0.36 -0.21 19.56
C ALA A 265 -0.72 0.53 20.85
N CYS A 266 -0.98 -0.19 21.95
CA CYS A 266 -1.32 0.42 23.23
C CYS A 266 -0.10 1.07 23.92
N ALA A 267 1.11 0.59 23.65
CA ALA A 267 2.34 1.25 24.07
C ALA A 267 2.50 2.63 23.42
N VAL A 268 2.03 2.78 22.16
CA VAL A 268 2.07 4.06 21.43
C VAL A 268 0.90 4.97 21.78
N LEU A 269 -0.32 4.44 21.74
CA LEU A 269 -1.56 5.19 21.97
C LEU A 269 -2.44 4.40 22.96
N PRO A 270 -2.28 4.62 24.28
CA PRO A 270 -2.91 3.80 25.32
C PRO A 270 -4.44 3.72 25.22
N ALA A 271 -5.09 4.76 24.69
CA ALA A 271 -6.54 4.79 24.54
C ALA A 271 -7.10 3.76 23.55
N LEU A 272 -6.25 3.15 22.69
CA LEU A 272 -6.67 2.04 21.82
C LEU A 272 -7.08 0.79 22.60
N GLY A 273 -6.64 0.64 23.86
CA GLY A 273 -7.06 -0.47 24.73
C GLY A 273 -8.57 -0.49 25.01
N GLU A 274 -9.26 0.64 24.81
CA GLU A 274 -10.70 0.76 24.98
C GLU A 274 -11.50 0.51 23.70
N TYR A 275 -10.85 0.31 22.55
CA TYR A 275 -11.52 0.12 21.26
C TYR A 275 -12.01 -1.33 21.10
N GLU A 276 -12.99 -1.55 20.22
CA GLU A 276 -13.43 -2.89 19.83
C GLU A 276 -12.39 -3.52 18.90
N LEU A 277 -11.93 -4.74 19.17
CA LEU A 277 -11.23 -5.55 18.17
C LEU A 277 -12.27 -6.09 17.17
N ALA A 278 -12.46 -5.37 16.07
CA ALA A 278 -13.50 -5.65 15.09
C ALA A 278 -13.08 -6.69 14.04
N GLU A 279 -11.80 -6.70 13.68
CA GLU A 279 -11.27 -7.62 12.68
C GLU A 279 -9.81 -7.98 12.96
N CYS A 280 -9.45 -9.22 12.64
CA CYS A 280 -8.08 -9.69 12.55
C CYS A 280 -7.92 -10.47 11.24
N GLY A 281 -6.94 -10.09 10.42
CA GLY A 281 -6.72 -10.73 9.12
C GLY A 281 -5.25 -10.74 8.74
N ALA A 282 -4.88 -11.61 7.80
CA ALA A 282 -3.55 -11.67 7.23
C ALA A 282 -3.59 -11.66 5.70
N GLY A 283 -2.65 -10.94 5.09
CA GLY A 283 -2.47 -10.89 3.65
C GLY A 283 -1.06 -11.32 3.26
N LEU A 284 -0.91 -11.79 2.02
CA LEU A 284 0.37 -12.23 1.48
C LEU A 284 0.95 -11.17 0.54
N ARG A 285 1.94 -10.42 1.01
CA ARG A 285 2.64 -9.40 0.23
C ARG A 285 3.49 -10.08 -0.85
N PRO A 286 3.38 -9.68 -2.12
CA PRO A 286 4.27 -10.17 -3.18
C PRO A 286 5.63 -9.47 -3.08
N MET A 287 6.60 -10.10 -2.45
CA MET A 287 7.94 -9.54 -2.24
C MET A 287 8.93 -10.04 -3.31
N THR A 288 9.85 -9.18 -3.71
CA THR A 288 11.03 -9.50 -4.53
C THR A 288 12.30 -9.48 -3.67
N PRO A 289 13.42 -10.09 -4.12
CA PRO A 289 14.67 -10.13 -3.33
C PRO A 289 15.24 -8.74 -2.99
N ASP A 290 15.01 -7.75 -3.84
CA ASP A 290 15.50 -6.37 -3.69
C ASP A 290 14.42 -5.38 -3.22
N ASN A 291 13.23 -5.88 -2.87
CA ASN A 291 12.04 -5.09 -2.48
C ASN A 291 11.52 -4.11 -3.55
N LEU A 292 12.01 -4.18 -4.79
CA LEU A 292 11.55 -3.34 -5.89
C LEU A 292 10.48 -4.05 -6.72
N PRO A 293 9.47 -3.33 -7.23
CA PRO A 293 8.44 -3.94 -8.05
C PRO A 293 9.00 -4.39 -9.42
N LEU A 294 8.47 -5.49 -9.93
CA LEU A 294 8.67 -5.95 -11.30
C LEU A 294 7.64 -5.26 -12.19
N VAL A 295 8.04 -4.16 -12.84
CA VAL A 295 7.23 -3.41 -13.81
C VAL A 295 8.00 -3.33 -15.11
N ARG A 296 7.72 -4.25 -16.03
CA ARG A 296 8.46 -4.37 -17.30
C ARG A 296 7.74 -5.25 -18.32
N ARG A 297 8.16 -5.13 -19.58
CA ARG A 297 7.85 -6.07 -20.65
C ARG A 297 8.65 -7.37 -20.48
N LEU A 298 8.00 -8.50 -20.77
CA LEU A 298 8.56 -9.85 -20.69
C LEU A 298 8.79 -10.44 -22.10
N ASP A 299 7.84 -10.21 -23.00
CA ASP A 299 7.91 -10.53 -24.43
C ASP A 299 7.09 -9.51 -25.25
N ASP A 300 6.88 -9.77 -26.54
CA ASP A 300 6.14 -8.88 -27.44
C ASP A 300 4.69 -8.62 -26.99
N ARG A 301 4.06 -9.57 -26.30
CA ARG A 301 2.65 -9.52 -25.88
C ARG A 301 2.48 -9.23 -24.39
N THR A 302 3.44 -9.59 -23.55
CA THR A 302 3.26 -9.79 -22.11
C THR A 302 4.10 -8.80 -21.32
N LEU A 303 3.46 -8.15 -20.35
CA LEU A 303 4.11 -7.34 -19.33
C LEU A 303 3.81 -7.91 -17.94
N VAL A 304 4.64 -7.55 -16.97
CA VAL A 304 4.42 -7.84 -15.55
C VAL A 304 4.36 -6.56 -14.75
N ALA A 305 3.43 -6.53 -13.79
CA ALA A 305 3.26 -5.52 -12.77
C ALA A 305 2.98 -6.24 -11.43
N ALA A 306 4.04 -6.76 -10.79
CA ALA A 306 3.94 -7.51 -9.54
C ALA A 306 5.14 -7.19 -8.62
N GLY A 307 5.20 -7.80 -7.44
CA GLY A 307 6.36 -7.67 -6.56
C GLY A 307 6.42 -6.37 -5.73
N HIS A 308 5.31 -5.63 -5.61
CA HIS A 308 5.28 -4.33 -4.92
C HIS A 308 5.45 -4.39 -3.39
N GLY A 309 5.57 -5.58 -2.81
CA GLY A 309 5.82 -5.77 -1.39
C GLY A 309 4.87 -5.00 -0.47
N ARG A 310 5.44 -4.16 0.40
CA ARG A 310 4.71 -3.28 1.32
C ARG A 310 4.09 -2.04 0.67
N SER A 311 4.53 -1.68 -0.53
CA SER A 311 4.24 -0.38 -1.16
C SER A 311 3.21 -0.47 -2.30
N GLY A 312 2.40 -1.54 -2.36
CA GLY A 312 1.43 -1.75 -3.44
C GLY A 312 0.45 -0.59 -3.66
N PHE A 313 -0.11 -0.02 -2.61
CA PHE A 313 -0.99 1.17 -2.73
C PHE A 313 -0.20 2.41 -3.13
N LEU A 314 0.93 2.66 -2.48
CA LEU A 314 1.80 3.79 -2.81
C LEU A 314 2.18 3.80 -4.29
N LEU A 315 2.63 2.66 -4.82
CA LEU A 315 3.18 2.52 -6.18
C LEU A 315 2.13 2.26 -7.26
N ALA A 316 0.84 2.16 -6.91
CA ALA A 316 -0.21 1.83 -7.88
C ALA A 316 -0.33 2.86 -9.04
N PRO A 317 -0.35 4.19 -8.79
CA PRO A 317 -0.40 5.17 -9.87
C PRO A 317 0.84 5.12 -10.77
N TRP A 318 2.04 5.10 -10.18
CA TRP A 318 3.28 5.02 -10.96
C TRP A 318 3.30 3.77 -11.83
N THR A 319 2.94 2.61 -11.27
CA THR A 319 2.88 1.35 -12.01
C THR A 319 1.94 1.43 -13.20
N ALA A 320 0.75 2.03 -13.01
CA ALA A 320 -0.23 2.19 -14.07
C ALA A 320 0.29 3.07 -15.22
N GLU A 321 0.95 4.19 -14.91
CA GLU A 321 1.57 5.04 -15.94
C GLU A 321 2.68 4.32 -16.70
N GLN A 322 3.56 3.58 -16.01
CA GLN A 322 4.64 2.85 -16.67
C GLN A 322 4.10 1.79 -17.63
N ILE A 323 3.15 0.95 -17.18
CA ILE A 323 2.56 -0.09 -18.03
C ILE A 323 1.86 0.50 -19.24
N VAL A 324 1.10 1.59 -19.07
CA VAL A 324 0.38 2.21 -20.20
C VAL A 324 1.35 2.88 -21.17
N SER A 325 2.47 3.44 -20.70
CA SER A 325 3.50 4.02 -21.58
C SER A 325 4.18 2.98 -22.49
N GLU A 326 4.24 1.71 -22.06
CA GLU A 326 4.74 0.60 -22.88
C GLU A 326 3.73 0.10 -23.92
N LEU A 327 2.44 0.46 -23.77
CA LEU A 327 1.34 -0.01 -24.61
C LEU A 327 0.85 1.04 -25.61
N VAL A 328 1.07 2.32 -25.32
CA VAL A 328 0.61 3.43 -26.15
C VAL A 328 1.84 4.16 -26.72
N PRO A 329 1.99 4.25 -28.06
CA PRO A 329 3.07 5.02 -28.66
C PRO A 329 3.05 6.48 -28.22
N VAL A 330 4.22 7.07 -27.97
CA VAL A 330 4.38 8.50 -27.68
C VAL A 330 3.92 9.28 -28.93
N GLY A 331 2.70 9.84 -28.89
CA GLY A 331 2.10 10.60 -30.00
C GLY A 331 0.59 10.43 -30.17
N ALA A 332 -0.07 9.48 -29.50
CA ALA A 332 -1.51 9.23 -29.63
C ALA A 332 -2.40 10.08 -28.69
N ARG A 333 -1.91 11.23 -28.20
CA ARG A 333 -2.76 12.24 -27.55
C ARG A 333 -3.11 13.29 -28.61
N ALA A 334 -4.27 13.12 -29.26
CA ALA A 334 -4.95 14.18 -30.01
C ALA A 334 -5.93 14.90 -29.08
#